data_AF-A0A2M8HMB9-F1
#
_entry.id   AF-A0A2M8HMB9-F1
#
_cell.length_a   1.000
_cell.length_b   1.000
_cell.length_c   1.000
_cell.angle_alpha   90.00
_cell.angle_beta   90.00
_cell.angle_gamma   90.00
#
_symmetry.space_group_name_H-M   'P 1'
#
loop_
_entity.id
_entity.type
_entity.pdbx_description
1 polymer ?
#
loop_
_entity_poly.entity_id
_entity_poly.type
_entity_poly.pdbx_seq_one_letter_code
_entity_poly.pdbx_strand_id
1 'polypeptide(L)'
;MNFNSKHIYLVFTISLLFQFCNGNIKDFLHKKPKPKIYLEAVEVGIKIDYLSSISSRSIPEEKEESEINYRSKSYGRWFYLQLANSLEKEGFRITNKKEADLIIKTSIVDMSEIRPKMFIEGLSIGLVFGLIAGELSGDPQVGLGVFLLEVVEEFVILYILKSYFLVTTIETEFISAKGDLLKSTEFTAYSNKEYISKLPKQKQDIRENKVRASLDQNAKDIVEYLKDYTNQNN
;
A
#
# COMPACT_ATOMS: atom_id res chain seq x y z
N MET A 1 33.86 -8.60 26.21
CA MET A 1 32.81 -7.70 25.67
C MET A 1 31.51 -8.01 26.38
N ASN A 2 31.08 -7.14 27.31
CA ASN A 2 29.78 -7.26 27.96
C ASN A 2 28.71 -6.75 27.00
N PHE A 3 28.04 -7.66 26.29
CA PHE A 3 26.83 -7.31 25.54
C PHE A 3 25.75 -6.88 26.54
N ASN A 4 25.38 -5.61 26.47
CA ASN A 4 24.46 -4.94 27.37
C ASN A 4 23.08 -5.61 27.27
N SER A 5 22.70 -6.40 28.29
CA SER A 5 21.46 -7.21 28.28
C SER A 5 20.20 -6.41 28.00
N LYS A 6 20.22 -5.10 28.28
CA LYS A 6 19.13 -4.15 28.01
C LYS A 6 18.73 -4.06 26.53
N HIS A 7 19.66 -4.21 25.58
CA HIS A 7 19.33 -4.16 24.15
C HIS A 7 18.65 -5.43 23.66
N ILE A 8 19.00 -6.59 24.23
CA ILE A 8 18.37 -7.87 23.92
C ILE A 8 16.91 -7.86 24.40
N TYR A 9 16.65 -7.34 25.61
CA TYR A 9 15.28 -7.20 26.11
C TYR A 9 14.43 -6.23 25.28
N LEU A 10 15.02 -5.13 24.79
CA LEU A 10 14.31 -4.15 23.95
C LEU A 10 13.91 -4.75 22.58
N VAL A 11 14.83 -5.47 21.93
CA VAL A 11 14.54 -6.14 20.65
C VAL A 11 13.48 -7.23 20.86
N PHE A 12 13.57 -8.00 21.94
CA PHE A 12 12.62 -9.06 22.25
C PHE A 12 11.22 -8.51 22.59
N THR A 13 11.12 -7.39 23.33
CA THR A 13 9.83 -6.75 23.62
C THR A 13 9.22 -6.08 22.38
N ILE A 14 10.03 -5.50 21.50
CA ILE A 14 9.55 -4.96 20.21
C ILE A 14 9.04 -6.11 19.33
N SER A 15 9.76 -7.23 19.22
CA SER A 15 9.30 -8.42 18.48
C SER A 15 8.02 -9.03 19.06
N LEU A 16 7.87 -9.06 20.39
CA LEU A 16 6.64 -9.50 21.06
C LEU A 16 5.47 -8.53 20.82
N LEU A 17 5.72 -7.21 20.84
CA LEU A 17 4.71 -6.20 20.52
C LEU A 17 4.22 -6.31 19.07
N PHE A 18 5.12 -6.60 18.12
CA PHE A 18 4.74 -6.88 16.72
C PHE A 18 3.92 -8.16 16.57
N GLN A 19 4.17 -9.20 17.38
CA GLN A 19 3.35 -10.43 17.39
C GLN A 19 1.95 -10.20 17.97
N PHE A 20 1.80 -9.38 19.02
CA PHE A 20 0.50 -9.10 19.62
C PHE A 20 -0.44 -8.26 18.74
N CYS A 21 0.09 -7.46 17.81
CA CYS A 21 -0.74 -6.74 16.84
C CYS A 21 -1.25 -7.61 15.67
N ASN A 22 -0.74 -8.83 15.47
CA ASN A 22 -1.20 -9.75 14.42
C ASN A 22 -2.16 -10.85 14.94
N GLY A 23 -2.19 -11.12 16.25
CA GLY A 23 -3.00 -12.19 16.83
C GLY A 23 -4.52 -12.00 16.66
N ASN A 24 -5.02 -10.77 16.83
CA ASN A 24 -6.46 -10.52 16.92
C ASN A 24 -7.24 -10.82 15.63
N ILE A 25 -6.71 -10.45 14.46
CA ILE A 25 -7.40 -10.73 13.18
C ILE A 25 -7.30 -12.21 12.80
N LYS A 26 -6.15 -12.85 13.08
CA LYS A 26 -5.97 -14.28 12.84
C LYS A 26 -6.94 -15.11 13.69
N ASP A 27 -6.98 -14.84 15.00
CA ASP A 27 -7.89 -15.54 15.93
C ASP A 27 -9.36 -15.32 15.56
N PHE A 28 -9.70 -14.13 15.06
CA PHE A 28 -11.04 -13.82 14.57
C PHE A 28 -11.40 -14.65 13.34
N LEU A 29 -10.54 -14.65 12.31
CA LEU A 29 -10.76 -15.39 11.07
C LEU A 29 -10.69 -16.91 11.26
N HIS A 30 -9.93 -17.41 12.24
CA HIS A 30 -10.00 -18.82 12.66
C HIS A 30 -11.38 -19.20 13.20
N LYS A 31 -12.03 -18.33 13.97
CA LYS A 31 -13.39 -18.56 14.50
C LYS A 31 -14.47 -18.38 13.43
N LYS A 32 -14.22 -17.53 12.44
CA LYS A 32 -15.13 -17.19 11.34
C LYS A 32 -14.35 -17.13 10.02
N PRO A 33 -14.07 -18.27 9.37
CA PRO A 33 -13.23 -18.33 8.16
C PRO A 33 -13.86 -17.69 6.92
N LYS A 34 -15.16 -17.38 6.94
CA LYS A 34 -15.86 -16.59 5.92
C LYS A 34 -16.82 -15.62 6.61
N PRO A 35 -16.31 -14.54 7.23
CA PRO A 35 -17.16 -13.58 7.91
C PRO A 35 -18.05 -12.87 6.90
N LYS A 36 -19.25 -12.47 7.31
CA LYS A 36 -20.02 -11.49 6.56
C LYS A 36 -19.32 -10.14 6.67
N ILE A 37 -19.02 -9.52 5.54
CA ILE A 37 -18.24 -8.28 5.47
C ILE A 37 -19.17 -7.10 5.22
N TYR A 38 -18.92 -6.00 5.94
CA TYR A 38 -19.41 -4.68 5.57
C TYR A 38 -18.22 -3.82 5.16
N LEU A 39 -18.32 -3.19 3.98
CA LEU A 39 -17.33 -2.23 3.50
C LEU A 39 -17.83 -0.83 3.82
N GLU A 40 -17.04 -0.04 4.54
CA GLU A 40 -17.31 1.39 4.69
C GLU A 40 -16.99 2.14 3.40
N ALA A 41 -17.58 3.34 3.25
CA ALA A 41 -17.26 4.20 2.13
C ALA A 41 -15.77 4.55 2.16
N VAL A 42 -15.11 4.41 1.01
CA VAL A 42 -13.67 4.66 0.89
C VAL A 42 -13.41 6.15 1.02
N GLU A 43 -12.58 6.52 1.98
CA GLU A 43 -12.11 7.89 2.15
C GLU A 43 -10.85 8.12 1.30
N VAL A 44 -10.64 9.36 0.87
CA VAL A 44 -9.40 9.77 0.17
C VAL A 44 -8.74 10.82 1.05
N GLY A 45 -7.69 10.41 1.77
CA GLY A 45 -6.97 11.23 2.76
C GLY A 45 -5.88 12.14 2.17
N ILE A 46 -5.73 12.15 0.86
CA ILE A 46 -4.69 12.93 0.17
C ILE A 46 -5.09 14.40 0.10
N LYS A 47 -4.12 15.30 0.35
CA LYS A 47 -4.31 16.74 0.14
C LYS A 47 -4.80 17.04 -1.28
N ILE A 48 -5.82 17.88 -1.35
CA ILE A 48 -6.57 18.27 -2.55
C ILE A 48 -5.64 18.69 -3.71
N ASP A 49 -4.60 19.48 -3.43
CA ASP A 49 -3.60 19.93 -4.42
C ASP A 49 -2.83 18.78 -5.11
N TYR A 50 -2.68 17.65 -4.43
CA TYR A 50 -1.98 16.50 -4.98
C TYR A 50 -2.86 15.75 -6.00
N LEU A 51 -4.17 15.74 -5.82
CA LEU A 51 -5.12 15.09 -6.72
C LEU A 51 -5.28 15.84 -8.05
N SER A 52 -5.20 17.18 -8.06
CA SER A 52 -5.21 17.97 -9.31
C SER A 52 -3.98 17.65 -10.18
N SER A 53 -2.83 17.43 -9.54
CA SER A 53 -1.59 16.99 -10.19
C SER A 53 -1.67 15.59 -10.83
N ILE A 54 -2.65 14.77 -10.44
CA ILE A 54 -2.91 13.42 -10.98
C ILE A 54 -3.72 13.47 -12.28
N SER A 55 -4.43 14.58 -12.55
CA SER A 55 -5.19 14.72 -13.79
C SER A 55 -4.30 15.24 -14.92
N SER A 56 -4.48 14.71 -16.14
CA SER A 56 -3.76 15.17 -17.33
C SER A 56 -4.32 16.46 -17.93
N ARG A 57 -5.21 17.17 -17.22
CA ARG A 57 -5.88 18.39 -17.68
C ARG A 57 -5.53 19.53 -16.74
N SER A 58 -5.09 20.67 -17.27
CA SER A 58 -5.02 21.91 -16.51
C SER A 58 -6.45 22.35 -16.17
N ILE A 59 -6.77 22.41 -14.88
CA ILE A 59 -8.10 22.84 -14.40
C ILE A 59 -8.01 24.33 -14.07
N PRO A 60 -8.97 25.18 -14.51
CA PRO A 60 -9.05 26.57 -14.06
C PRO A 60 -9.30 26.63 -12.53
N GLU A 61 -8.62 27.53 -11.82
CA GLU A 61 -8.68 27.66 -10.35
C GLU A 61 -10.13 27.68 -9.80
N GLU A 62 -11.06 28.36 -10.49
CA GLU A 62 -12.46 28.47 -10.09
C GLU A 62 -13.24 27.15 -10.03
N LYS A 63 -12.77 26.10 -10.72
CA LYS A 63 -13.43 24.77 -10.77
C LYS A 63 -12.64 23.68 -10.06
N GLU A 64 -11.47 24.01 -9.54
CA GLU A 64 -10.49 23.06 -9.02
C GLU A 64 -11.05 22.24 -7.85
N GLU A 65 -11.67 22.89 -6.86
CA GLU A 65 -12.24 22.19 -5.69
C GLU A 65 -13.38 21.23 -6.08
N SER A 66 -14.24 21.63 -7.02
CA SER A 66 -15.36 20.82 -7.47
C SER A 66 -14.90 19.56 -8.23
N GLU A 67 -13.87 19.71 -9.06
CA GLU A 67 -13.28 18.64 -9.85
C GLU A 67 -12.46 17.69 -8.96
N ILE A 68 -11.74 18.21 -7.96
CA ILE A 68 -10.99 17.39 -7.00
C ILE A 68 -11.96 16.56 -6.16
N ASN A 69 -13.01 17.17 -5.61
CA ASN A 69 -14.04 16.43 -4.88
C ASN A 69 -14.72 15.36 -5.75
N TYR A 70 -14.98 15.68 -7.03
CA TYR A 70 -15.51 14.71 -7.98
C TYR A 70 -14.55 13.54 -8.21
N ARG A 71 -13.25 13.81 -8.41
CA ARG A 71 -12.22 12.79 -8.62
C ARG A 71 -11.97 11.93 -7.39
N SER A 72 -11.89 12.52 -6.20
CA SER A 72 -11.80 11.78 -4.92
C SER A 72 -12.94 10.78 -4.79
N LYS A 73 -14.18 11.24 -5.00
CA LYS A 73 -15.37 10.39 -4.95
C LYS A 73 -15.35 9.31 -6.04
N SER A 74 -14.88 9.64 -7.24
CA SER A 74 -14.75 8.69 -8.34
C SER A 74 -13.76 7.57 -8.03
N TYR A 75 -12.57 7.90 -7.53
CA TYR A 75 -11.55 6.91 -7.16
C TYR A 75 -11.95 6.08 -5.94
N GLY A 76 -12.51 6.70 -4.90
CA GLY A 76 -13.05 5.98 -3.74
C GLY A 76 -14.15 5.00 -4.15
N ARG A 77 -15.09 5.44 -5.00
CA ARG A 77 -16.14 4.56 -5.55
C ARG A 77 -15.57 3.44 -6.41
N TRP A 78 -14.59 3.73 -7.25
CA TRP A 78 -13.92 2.72 -8.07
C TRP A 78 -13.30 1.64 -7.19
N PHE A 79 -12.47 2.05 -6.22
CA PHE A 79 -11.80 1.12 -5.32
C PHE A 79 -12.80 0.28 -4.52
N TYR A 80 -13.86 0.90 -3.97
CA TYR A 80 -14.93 0.20 -3.27
C TYR A 80 -15.50 -0.95 -4.11
N LEU A 81 -15.86 -0.66 -5.37
CA LEU A 81 -16.46 -1.65 -6.27
C LEU A 81 -15.48 -2.79 -6.58
N GLN A 82 -14.19 -2.50 -6.74
CA GLN A 82 -13.18 -3.51 -7.06
C GLN A 82 -12.87 -4.40 -5.86
N LEU A 83 -12.78 -3.81 -4.66
CA LEU A 83 -12.64 -4.57 -3.43
C LEU A 83 -13.87 -5.47 -3.20
N ALA A 84 -15.07 -4.92 -3.36
CA ALA A 84 -16.32 -5.68 -3.24
C ALA A 84 -16.35 -6.88 -4.20
N ASN A 85 -16.12 -6.64 -5.50
CA ASN A 85 -16.10 -7.69 -6.51
C ASN A 85 -15.03 -8.74 -6.24
N SER A 86 -13.86 -8.34 -5.73
CA SER A 86 -12.75 -9.27 -5.44
C SER A 86 -13.07 -10.14 -4.22
N LEU A 87 -13.67 -9.57 -3.18
CA LEU A 87 -14.13 -10.30 -2.00
C LEU A 87 -15.22 -11.32 -2.35
N GLU A 88 -16.21 -10.93 -3.15
CA GLU A 88 -17.29 -11.82 -3.59
C GLU A 88 -16.76 -12.99 -4.44
N LYS A 89 -15.78 -12.75 -5.32
CA LYS A 89 -15.13 -13.80 -6.12
C LYS A 89 -14.43 -14.85 -5.27
N GLU A 90 -13.82 -14.45 -4.16
CA GLU A 90 -13.19 -15.38 -3.21
C GLU A 90 -14.21 -15.97 -2.20
N GLY A 91 -15.50 -15.66 -2.36
CA GLY A 91 -16.60 -16.27 -1.61
C GLY A 91 -16.88 -15.61 -0.26
N PHE A 92 -16.41 -14.39 -0.02
CA PHE A 92 -16.87 -13.57 1.10
C PHE A 92 -18.25 -12.98 0.79
N ARG A 93 -19.10 -12.85 1.81
CA ARG A 93 -20.45 -12.30 1.66
C ARG A 93 -20.50 -10.86 2.11
N ILE A 94 -20.80 -9.94 1.20
CA ILE A 94 -21.02 -8.53 1.53
C ILE A 94 -22.45 -8.35 2.09
N THR A 95 -22.59 -7.62 3.19
CA THR A 95 -23.88 -7.34 3.85
C THR A 95 -23.93 -5.93 4.43
N ASN A 96 -25.05 -5.58 5.07
CA ASN A 96 -25.21 -4.33 5.79
C ASN A 96 -24.44 -4.32 7.13
N LYS A 97 -24.15 -3.13 7.66
CA LYS A 97 -23.38 -2.95 8.91
C LYS A 97 -23.95 -3.72 10.12
N LYS A 98 -25.27 -3.91 10.21
CA LYS A 98 -25.92 -4.57 11.35
C LYS A 98 -25.74 -6.10 11.34
N GLU A 99 -25.53 -6.68 10.17
CA GLU A 99 -25.39 -8.13 9.97
C GLU A 99 -23.94 -8.57 9.73
N ALA A 100 -23.01 -7.63 9.65
CA ALA A 100 -21.62 -7.90 9.38
C ALA A 100 -20.90 -8.47 10.61
N ASP A 101 -20.06 -9.46 10.36
CA ASP A 101 -19.12 -9.99 11.35
C ASP A 101 -17.84 -9.14 11.38
N LEU A 102 -17.43 -8.65 10.20
CA LEU A 102 -16.23 -7.86 9.96
C LEU A 102 -16.58 -6.59 9.19
N ILE A 103 -16.09 -5.46 9.67
CA ILE A 103 -16.15 -4.15 9.03
C ILE A 103 -14.76 -3.86 8.48
N ILE A 104 -14.68 -3.51 7.20
CA ILE A 104 -13.44 -3.07 6.57
C ILE A 104 -13.59 -1.59 6.26
N LYS A 105 -12.75 -0.77 6.87
CA LYS A 105 -12.64 0.66 6.59
C LYS A 105 -11.34 0.90 5.84
N THR A 106 -11.41 1.63 4.74
CA THR A 106 -10.25 1.88 3.86
C THR A 106 -10.12 3.36 3.56
N SER A 107 -8.90 3.87 3.66
CA SER A 107 -8.54 5.24 3.30
C SER A 107 -7.41 5.23 2.29
N ILE A 108 -7.57 5.92 1.17
CA ILE A 108 -6.48 6.11 0.21
C ILE A 108 -5.63 7.28 0.73
N VAL A 109 -4.46 6.96 1.27
CA VAL A 109 -3.59 7.91 1.97
C VAL A 109 -2.50 8.49 1.09
N ASP A 110 -2.13 7.80 0.00
CA ASP A 110 -1.19 8.29 -1.00
C ASP A 110 -1.59 7.86 -2.42
N MET A 111 -1.37 8.76 -3.38
CA MET A 111 -1.45 8.51 -4.82
C MET A 111 -0.37 9.35 -5.52
N SER A 112 0.79 8.75 -5.70
CA SER A 112 1.98 9.46 -6.18
C SER A 112 2.44 8.93 -7.52
N GLU A 113 2.80 9.83 -8.43
CA GLU A 113 3.53 9.45 -9.65
C GLU A 113 5.02 9.53 -9.33
N ILE A 114 5.69 8.37 -9.31
CA ILE A 114 7.12 8.36 -9.09
C ILE A 114 7.82 8.81 -10.39
N ARG A 115 8.40 10.02 -10.36
CA ARG A 115 9.17 10.58 -11.47
C ARG A 115 10.61 10.08 -11.43
N PRO A 116 11.21 9.71 -12.58
CA PRO A 116 12.61 9.26 -12.65
C PRO A 116 13.66 10.22 -12.06
N LYS A 117 13.34 11.52 -11.93
CA LYS A 117 14.27 12.53 -11.39
C LYS A 117 14.55 12.39 -9.88
N MET A 118 13.61 11.87 -9.08
CA MET A 118 13.82 11.68 -7.63
C MET A 118 14.82 10.54 -7.31
N PHE A 119 15.18 9.72 -8.30
CA PHE A 119 16.14 8.62 -8.13
C PHE A 119 17.61 9.06 -8.22
N ILE A 120 17.89 10.17 -8.90
CA ILE A 120 19.24 10.75 -8.91
C ILE A 120 19.61 11.20 -7.49
N GLU A 121 18.62 11.62 -6.70
CA GLU A 121 18.78 11.98 -5.29
C GLU A 121 19.00 10.74 -4.39
N GLY A 122 18.35 9.61 -4.69
CA GLY A 122 18.57 8.34 -3.98
C GLY A 122 19.98 7.75 -4.20
N LEU A 123 20.48 7.77 -5.44
CA LEU A 123 21.87 7.40 -5.74
C LEU A 123 22.89 8.23 -4.96
N SER A 124 22.62 9.53 -4.75
CA SER A 124 23.47 10.38 -3.91
C SER A 124 23.41 10.02 -2.43
N ILE A 125 22.27 9.53 -1.94
CA ILE A 125 22.11 9.06 -0.56
C ILE A 125 22.89 7.76 -0.32
N GLY A 126 22.77 6.77 -1.23
CA GLY A 126 23.55 5.53 -1.15
C GLY A 126 25.06 5.76 -1.18
N LEU A 127 25.51 6.78 -1.93
CA LEU A 127 26.92 7.18 -2.00
C LEU A 127 27.40 7.81 -0.67
N VAL A 128 26.57 8.63 -0.04
CA VAL A 128 26.85 9.22 1.28
C VAL A 128 26.90 8.14 2.37
N PHE A 129 25.94 7.21 2.40
CA PHE A 129 25.94 6.12 3.38
C PHE A 129 27.09 5.15 3.18
N GLY A 130 27.45 4.83 1.94
CA GLY A 130 28.64 4.04 1.63
C GLY A 130 29.94 4.68 2.12
N LEU A 131 30.09 6.00 1.93
CA LEU A 131 31.24 6.76 2.45
C LEU A 131 31.29 6.74 3.99
N ILE A 132 30.16 6.99 4.64
CA ILE A 132 30.07 6.96 6.12
C ILE A 132 30.39 5.57 6.66
N ALA A 133 29.87 4.50 6.04
CA ALA A 133 30.13 3.13 6.44
C ALA A 133 31.60 2.74 6.25
N GLY A 134 32.24 3.18 5.16
CA GLY A 134 33.67 2.97 4.92
C GLY A 134 34.55 3.69 5.95
N GLU A 135 34.21 4.94 6.28
CA GLU A 135 34.94 5.73 7.28
C GLU A 135 34.79 5.15 8.69
N LEU A 136 33.57 4.75 9.09
CA LEU A 136 33.29 4.20 10.42
C LEU A 136 33.89 2.80 10.64
N SER A 137 33.94 1.99 9.59
CA SER A 137 34.54 0.66 9.64
C SER A 137 36.06 0.67 9.46
N GLY A 138 36.62 1.76 8.94
CA GLY A 138 38.02 1.85 8.52
C GLY A 138 38.35 0.95 7.33
N ASP A 139 37.34 0.34 6.69
CA ASP A 139 37.48 -0.57 5.57
C ASP A 139 36.68 -0.06 4.35
N PRO A 140 37.37 0.39 3.30
CA PRO A 140 36.73 0.82 2.05
C PRO A 140 35.84 -0.25 1.41
N GLN A 141 36.10 -1.55 1.65
CA GLN A 141 35.29 -2.63 1.10
C GLN A 141 33.90 -2.71 1.73
N VAL A 142 33.78 -2.38 3.02
CA VAL A 142 32.50 -2.33 3.73
C VAL A 142 31.68 -1.14 3.20
N GLY A 143 32.30 0.01 3.01
CA GLY A 143 31.65 1.17 2.40
C GLY A 143 31.17 0.93 0.98
N LEU A 144 32.00 0.27 0.16
CA LEU A 144 31.64 -0.15 -1.20
C LEU A 144 30.52 -1.19 -1.19
N GLY A 145 30.50 -2.11 -0.23
CA GLY A 145 29.44 -3.10 -0.06
C GLY A 145 28.09 -2.47 0.26
N VAL A 146 28.05 -1.49 1.16
CA VAL A 146 26.84 -0.72 1.48
C VAL A 146 26.38 0.09 0.26
N PHE A 147 27.30 0.76 -0.43
CA PHE A 147 26.97 1.48 -1.67
C PHE A 147 26.37 0.56 -2.73
N LEU A 148 26.99 -0.58 -2.99
CA LEU A 148 26.51 -1.54 -3.99
C LEU A 148 25.16 -2.15 -3.59
N LEU A 149 24.93 -2.40 -2.30
CA LEU A 149 23.64 -2.89 -1.81
C LEU A 149 22.52 -1.87 -2.11
N GLU A 150 22.71 -0.63 -1.69
CA GLU A 150 21.76 0.47 -1.90
C GLU A 150 21.52 0.69 -3.41
N VAL A 151 22.58 0.72 -4.21
CA VAL A 151 22.49 0.86 -5.67
C VAL A 151 21.79 -0.34 -6.31
N VAL A 152 22.06 -1.57 -5.90
CA VAL A 152 21.39 -2.76 -6.44
C VAL A 152 19.92 -2.79 -6.06
N GLU A 153 19.56 -2.45 -4.82
CA GLU A 153 18.16 -2.30 -4.42
C GLU A 153 17.46 -1.25 -5.27
N GLU A 154 18.09 -0.09 -5.48
CA GLU A 154 17.57 0.95 -6.38
C GLU A 154 17.48 0.48 -7.83
N PHE A 155 18.45 -0.29 -8.35
CA PHE A 155 18.42 -0.81 -9.71
C PHE A 155 17.37 -1.91 -9.93
N VAL A 156 17.13 -2.76 -8.93
CA VAL A 156 16.03 -3.73 -8.94
C VAL A 156 14.70 -3.00 -8.96
N ILE A 157 14.58 -1.96 -8.12
CA ILE A 157 13.46 -1.03 -8.15
C ILE A 157 13.35 -0.38 -9.55
N LEU A 158 14.43 0.12 -10.17
CA LEU A 158 14.44 0.70 -11.53
C LEU A 158 14.02 -0.29 -12.64
N TYR A 159 14.49 -1.54 -12.56
CA TYR A 159 14.14 -2.58 -13.53
C TYR A 159 12.65 -2.93 -13.47
N ILE A 160 12.08 -2.93 -12.25
CA ILE A 160 10.63 -2.99 -12.05
C ILE A 160 9.97 -1.71 -12.61
N LEU A 161 10.58 -0.53 -12.38
CA LEU A 161 10.06 0.83 -12.60
C LEU A 161 10.17 1.44 -14.01
N LYS A 162 10.53 0.69 -15.06
CA LYS A 162 10.78 1.18 -16.45
C LYS A 162 9.61 1.89 -17.18
N SER A 163 8.53 2.25 -16.51
CA SER A 163 7.36 2.95 -17.05
C SER A 163 6.81 3.83 -15.93
N TYR A 164 6.57 5.12 -16.09
CA TYR A 164 5.95 6.00 -15.06
C TYR A 164 4.92 5.24 -14.20
N PHE A 165 5.30 4.91 -12.96
CA PHE A 165 4.45 4.15 -12.05
C PHE A 165 3.66 5.12 -11.21
N LEU A 166 2.34 4.93 -11.21
CA LEU A 166 1.53 5.50 -10.17
C LEU A 166 1.53 4.52 -9.01
N VAL A 167 1.86 5.02 -7.83
CA VAL A 167 1.82 4.30 -6.56
C VAL A 167 0.58 4.75 -5.82
N THR A 168 -0.16 3.78 -5.29
CA THR A 168 -1.28 4.08 -4.40
C THR A 168 -1.11 3.32 -3.10
N THR A 169 -1.18 4.03 -1.99
CA THR A 169 -1.16 3.45 -0.65
C THR A 169 -2.53 3.59 -0.02
N ILE A 170 -3.03 2.47 0.51
CA ILE A 170 -4.35 2.36 1.13
C ILE A 170 -4.15 1.85 2.55
N GLU A 171 -4.53 2.67 3.51
CA GLU A 171 -4.66 2.24 4.90
C GLU A 171 -5.98 1.49 5.07
N THR A 172 -5.93 0.31 5.67
CA THR A 172 -7.09 -0.56 5.88
C THR A 172 -7.18 -0.97 7.34
N GLU A 173 -8.33 -0.66 7.94
CA GLU A 173 -8.71 -1.08 9.28
C GLU A 173 -9.73 -2.23 9.20
N PHE A 174 -9.46 -3.30 9.93
CA PHE A 174 -10.33 -4.44 10.11
C PHE A 174 -10.95 -4.36 11.50
N ILE A 175 -12.26 -4.19 11.57
CA ILE A 175 -12.99 -3.91 12.81
C ILE A 175 -14.05 -4.98 13.02
N SER A 176 -14.17 -5.51 14.23
CA SER A 176 -15.22 -6.50 14.54
C SER A 176 -16.62 -5.86 14.57
N ALA A 177 -17.66 -6.67 14.51
CA ALA A 177 -19.05 -6.22 14.71
C ALA A 177 -19.29 -5.43 16.01
N LYS A 178 -18.43 -5.60 17.03
CA LYS A 178 -18.51 -4.90 18.33
C LYS A 178 -17.83 -3.53 18.33
N GLY A 179 -17.10 -3.19 17.26
CA GLY A 179 -16.31 -1.96 17.16
C GLY A 179 -14.84 -2.13 17.57
N ASP A 180 -14.41 -3.34 17.95
CA ASP A 180 -13.01 -3.59 18.31
C ASP A 180 -12.13 -3.61 17.06
N LEU A 181 -11.07 -2.78 17.02
CA LEU A 181 -10.05 -2.83 15.98
C LEU A 181 -9.27 -4.15 16.08
N LEU A 182 -9.40 -5.00 15.06
CA LEU A 182 -8.70 -6.27 14.97
C LEU A 182 -7.29 -6.09 14.39
N LYS A 183 -7.16 -5.20 13.40
CA LYS A 183 -5.89 -4.88 12.73
C LYS A 183 -6.01 -3.57 11.95
N SER A 184 -4.94 -2.78 11.94
CA SER A 184 -4.70 -1.76 10.90
C SER A 184 -3.44 -2.14 10.12
N THR A 185 -3.47 -1.98 8.81
CA THR A 185 -2.33 -2.24 7.93
C THR A 185 -2.42 -1.39 6.67
N GLU A 186 -1.27 -1.12 6.09
CA GLU A 186 -1.15 -0.43 4.81
C GLU A 186 -0.93 -1.43 3.68
N PHE A 187 -1.55 -1.15 2.55
CA PHE A 187 -1.31 -1.82 1.28
C PHE A 187 -0.78 -0.78 0.30
N THR A 188 0.41 -1.02 -0.23
CA THR A 188 1.01 -0.17 -1.26
C THR A 188 1.12 -0.99 -2.53
N ALA A 189 0.47 -0.51 -3.59
CA ALA A 189 0.58 -1.13 -4.89
C ALA A 189 1.09 -0.13 -5.92
N TYR A 190 1.63 -0.71 -6.99
CA TYR A 190 2.18 -0.01 -8.14
C TYR A 190 1.30 -0.31 -9.35
N SER A 191 1.16 0.66 -10.25
CA SER A 191 0.34 0.50 -11.46
C SER A 191 0.73 -0.77 -12.24
N ASN A 192 -0.19 -1.74 -12.30
CA ASN A 192 0.05 -3.08 -12.82
C ASN A 192 0.24 -3.10 -14.35
N LYS A 193 1.41 -3.55 -14.85
CA LYS A 193 1.70 -3.69 -16.28
C LYS A 193 0.72 -4.63 -17.00
N GLU A 194 0.23 -5.67 -16.34
CA GLU A 194 -0.72 -6.64 -16.89
C GLU A 194 -2.08 -5.99 -17.18
N TYR A 195 -2.63 -5.19 -16.24
CA TYR A 195 -3.87 -4.45 -16.47
C TYR A 195 -3.69 -3.41 -17.59
N ILE A 196 -2.60 -2.65 -17.55
CA ILE A 196 -2.30 -1.64 -18.57
C ILE A 196 -2.18 -2.30 -19.96
N SER A 197 -1.53 -3.46 -20.06
CA SER A 197 -1.37 -4.18 -21.33
C SER A 197 -2.67 -4.64 -21.96
N LYS A 198 -3.74 -4.83 -21.16
CA LYS A 198 -5.09 -5.20 -21.62
C LYS A 198 -5.88 -4.02 -22.17
N LEU A 199 -5.43 -2.78 -21.96
CA LEU A 199 -6.08 -1.59 -22.50
C LEU A 199 -5.63 -1.32 -23.95
N PRO A 200 -6.49 -0.70 -24.80
CA PRO A 200 -6.05 -0.20 -26.11
C PRO A 200 -4.87 0.77 -25.96
N LYS A 201 -3.88 0.73 -26.86
CA LYS A 201 -2.64 1.56 -26.78
C LYS A 201 -2.90 3.03 -26.44
N GLN A 202 -3.90 3.64 -27.06
CA GLN A 202 -4.29 5.05 -26.84
C GLN A 202 -4.76 5.36 -25.41
N LYS A 203 -5.18 4.33 -24.66
CA LYS A 203 -5.66 4.41 -23.28
C LYS A 203 -4.61 3.97 -22.25
N GLN A 204 -3.52 3.33 -22.67
CA GLN A 204 -2.46 2.86 -21.78
C GLN A 204 -1.72 4.01 -21.11
N ASP A 205 -1.55 5.11 -21.84
CA ASP A 205 -0.84 6.30 -21.35
C ASP A 205 -1.74 7.25 -20.54
N ILE A 206 -3.05 7.00 -20.47
CA ILE A 206 -3.97 7.82 -19.68
C ILE A 206 -3.67 7.56 -18.20
N ARG A 207 -3.16 8.59 -17.52
CA ARG A 207 -2.75 8.54 -16.10
C ARG A 207 -3.81 7.97 -15.17
N GLU A 208 -5.08 8.32 -15.39
CA GLU A 208 -6.22 7.77 -14.63
C GLU A 208 -6.33 6.24 -14.70
N ASN A 209 -5.99 5.62 -15.84
CA ASN A 209 -6.00 4.17 -15.96
C ASN A 209 -4.84 3.52 -15.20
N LYS A 210 -3.71 4.21 -15.06
CA LYS A 210 -2.59 3.75 -14.22
C LYS A 210 -2.96 3.81 -12.73
N VAL A 211 -3.70 4.84 -12.31
CA VAL A 211 -4.27 4.92 -10.95
C VAL A 211 -5.20 3.74 -10.70
N ARG A 212 -6.16 3.51 -11.59
CA ARG A 212 -7.11 2.40 -11.45
C ARG A 212 -6.39 1.06 -11.40
N ALA A 213 -5.37 0.85 -12.24
CA ALA A 213 -4.56 -0.37 -12.21
C ALA A 213 -3.90 -0.63 -10.84
N SER A 214 -3.43 0.44 -10.18
CA SER A 214 -2.80 0.37 -8.86
C SER A 214 -3.82 0.13 -7.75
N LEU A 215 -4.98 0.79 -7.81
CA LEU A 215 -6.10 0.55 -6.90
C LEU A 215 -6.65 -0.87 -7.03
N ASP A 216 -6.77 -1.40 -8.24
CA ASP A 216 -7.20 -2.77 -8.53
C ASP A 216 -6.22 -3.80 -7.92
N GLN A 217 -4.92 -3.50 -7.91
CA GLN A 217 -3.92 -4.36 -7.28
C GLN A 217 -4.05 -4.33 -5.75
N ASN A 218 -4.15 -3.15 -5.14
CA ASN A 218 -4.40 -3.05 -3.69
C ASN A 218 -5.65 -3.83 -3.25
N ALA A 219 -6.72 -3.78 -4.05
CA ALA A 219 -7.93 -4.54 -3.77
C ALA A 219 -7.65 -6.04 -3.72
N LYS A 220 -6.85 -6.58 -4.66
CA LYS A 220 -6.44 -7.98 -4.65
C LYS A 220 -5.57 -8.30 -3.44
N ASP A 221 -4.60 -7.44 -3.11
CA ASP A 221 -3.67 -7.66 -2.00
C ASP A 221 -4.41 -7.71 -0.65
N ILE A 222 -5.46 -6.89 -0.46
CA ILE A 222 -6.34 -6.94 0.72
C ILE A 222 -7.10 -8.28 0.79
N VAL A 223 -7.63 -8.76 -0.35
CA VAL A 223 -8.35 -10.02 -0.39
C VAL A 223 -7.41 -11.20 -0.15
N GLU A 224 -6.21 -11.19 -0.73
CA GLU A 224 -5.18 -12.19 -0.52
C GLU A 224 -4.72 -12.21 0.95
N TYR A 225 -4.52 -11.04 1.55
CA TYR A 225 -4.24 -10.91 2.98
C TYR A 225 -5.32 -11.59 3.83
N LEU A 226 -6.61 -11.35 3.56
CA LEU A 226 -7.70 -12.03 4.27
C LEU A 226 -7.72 -13.53 4.00
N LYS A 227 -7.39 -13.95 2.78
CA LYS A 227 -7.35 -15.35 2.36
C LYS A 227 -6.24 -16.14 3.06
N ASP A 228 -5.08 -15.54 3.27
CA ASP A 228 -3.97 -16.19 3.95
C ASP A 228 -4.31 -16.59 5.38
N TYR A 229 -5.18 -15.83 6.06
CA TYR A 229 -5.67 -16.19 7.39
C TYR A 229 -6.84 -17.19 7.39
N THR A 230 -7.55 -17.34 6.26
CA THR A 230 -8.68 -18.27 6.16
C THR A 230 -8.28 -19.64 5.59
N ASN A 231 -7.27 -19.70 4.73
CA ASN A 231 -6.78 -20.91 4.07
C ASN A 231 -5.67 -21.67 4.81
N GLN A 232 -5.05 -21.11 5.85
CA GLN A 232 -4.11 -21.84 6.73
C GLN A 232 -4.74 -23.04 7.48
N ASN A 233 -5.98 -23.43 7.17
CA ASN A 233 -6.77 -24.46 7.83
C ASN A 233 -7.43 -25.48 6.87
N ASN A 234 -6.96 -25.61 5.62
CA ASN A 234 -7.26 -26.77 4.76
C ASN A 234 -6.04 -27.68 4.62
#